data_AF-A0A9E2G2P0-F1
#
_entry.id   AF-A0A9E2G2P0-F1
#
_cell.length_a   1.000
_cell.length_b   1.000
_cell.length_c   1.000
_cell.angle_alpha   90.00
_cell.angle_beta   90.00
_cell.angle_gamma   90.00
#
_symmetry.space_group_name_H-M   'P 1'
#
loop_
_entity.id
_entity.type
_entity.pdbx_description
1 polymer ?
#
loop_
_entity_poly.entity_id
_entity_poly.type
_entity_poly.pdbx_seq_one_letter_code
_entity_poly.pdbx_strand_id
1 'polypeptide(L)'
;MTAGPIDAFLNHETDTLVVGGVEFFVVQERAMEWAALVRRRILCDPPAGVATVLPETLRGLVPHALSLLPALGLLTHAREGGEDGAPALALIPVEATDPRWEALRSAIDQNIPWRTVAPDTGQGESLDPVEPDTLLAAAVAEADLMRLAILAEQAPVSETAARVAAFHLRELAVPHDLPVLFVCTAAWVRPVVEALSSNDASVPLRRVRREDLRVHLASDQLAQLISAEPMGFIKRYESWRSQSADGMADWRLLGGSGLPPGRWEMTLALL
;
A
#
# COMPACT_ATOMS: atom_id res chain seq x y z
N MET A 1 -18.42 13.58 -25.05
CA MET A 1 -17.18 12.94 -24.56
C MET A 1 -17.62 12.00 -23.48
N THR A 2 -17.42 10.69 -23.65
CA THR A 2 -17.67 9.73 -22.57
C THR A 2 -16.76 10.09 -21.40
N ALA A 3 -17.32 10.17 -20.18
CA ALA A 3 -16.56 10.39 -18.96
C ALA A 3 -15.43 9.34 -18.89
N GLY A 4 -14.22 9.76 -18.51
CA GLY A 4 -13.11 8.80 -18.34
C GLY A 4 -13.40 7.83 -17.19
N PRO A 5 -12.66 6.72 -17.06
CA PRO A 5 -12.89 5.75 -15.98
C PRO A 5 -12.77 6.39 -14.58
N ILE A 6 -11.90 7.39 -14.42
CA ILE A 6 -11.79 8.17 -13.18
C ILE A 6 -13.06 8.99 -12.93
N ASP A 7 -13.60 9.65 -13.96
CA ASP A 7 -14.81 10.47 -13.82
C ASP A 7 -16.02 9.60 -13.50
N ALA A 8 -16.17 8.44 -14.14
CA ALA A 8 -17.22 7.47 -13.83
C ALA A 8 -17.14 6.99 -12.37
N PHE A 9 -15.93 6.72 -11.87
CA PHE A 9 -15.72 6.38 -10.47
C PHE A 9 -16.07 7.54 -9.53
N LEU A 10 -15.61 8.76 -9.82
CA LEU A 10 -15.85 9.95 -8.99
C LEU A 10 -17.33 10.39 -8.99
N ASN A 11 -18.07 10.13 -10.08
CA ASN A 11 -19.49 10.46 -10.21
C ASN A 11 -20.43 9.36 -9.65
N HIS A 12 -19.90 8.37 -8.93
CA HIS A 12 -20.66 7.24 -8.38
C HIS A 12 -21.36 6.37 -9.44
N GLU A 13 -20.85 6.33 -10.67
CA GLU A 13 -21.35 5.44 -11.73
C GLU A 13 -20.83 4.00 -11.54
N THR A 14 -19.69 3.85 -10.86
CA THR A 14 -19.06 2.57 -10.50
C THR A 14 -18.44 2.65 -9.10
N ASP A 15 -18.41 1.52 -8.38
CA ASP A 15 -17.79 1.40 -7.06
C ASP A 15 -16.34 0.90 -7.08
N THR A 16 -15.82 0.57 -8.27
CA THR A 16 -14.45 0.13 -8.48
C THR A 16 -13.83 0.89 -9.64
N LEU A 17 -12.60 1.37 -9.48
CA LEU A 17 -11.85 2.00 -10.55
C LEU A 17 -10.99 0.95 -11.27
N VAL A 18 -11.40 0.52 -12.47
CA VAL A 18 -10.68 -0.48 -13.28
C VAL A 18 -10.26 0.11 -14.63
N VAL A 19 -8.98 0.00 -14.97
CA VAL A 19 -8.41 0.47 -16.25
C VAL A 19 -7.43 -0.57 -16.78
N GLY A 20 -7.63 -1.06 -18.01
CA GLY A 20 -6.67 -1.95 -18.67
C GLY A 20 -6.38 -3.25 -17.91
N GLY A 21 -7.38 -3.83 -17.23
CA GLY A 21 -7.21 -5.03 -16.40
C GLY A 21 -6.59 -4.77 -15.03
N VAL A 22 -6.47 -3.51 -14.62
CA VAL A 22 -5.93 -3.10 -13.31
C VAL A 22 -7.03 -2.43 -12.49
N GLU A 23 -7.31 -2.96 -11.31
CA GLU A 23 -8.16 -2.34 -10.31
C GLU A 23 -7.31 -1.47 -9.37
N PHE A 24 -7.68 -0.21 -9.21
CA PHE A 24 -6.99 0.73 -8.32
C PHE A 24 -7.62 0.66 -6.93
N PHE A 25 -6.84 0.22 -5.96
CA PHE A 25 -7.21 0.24 -4.55
C PHE A 25 -6.45 1.36 -3.85
N VAL A 26 -7.13 2.50 -3.71
CA VAL A 26 -6.51 3.73 -3.19
C VAL A 26 -6.42 3.65 -1.67
N VAL A 27 -5.23 3.86 -1.12
CA VAL A 27 -4.97 3.76 0.32
C VAL A 27 -4.20 4.97 0.85
N GLN A 28 -4.28 5.18 2.15
CA GLN A 28 -3.29 5.96 2.88
C GLN A 28 -2.18 5.01 3.36
N GLU A 29 -0.93 5.36 3.10
CA GLU A 29 0.21 4.59 3.61
C GLU A 29 0.24 4.59 5.13
N ARG A 30 0.86 3.55 5.71
CA ARG A 30 1.15 3.51 7.14
C ARG A 30 -0.10 3.67 8.04
N ALA A 31 -1.25 3.17 7.58
CA ALA A 31 -2.53 3.27 8.27
C ALA A 31 -3.21 1.90 8.41
N MET A 32 -3.47 1.50 9.66
CA MET A 32 -3.98 0.17 10.01
C MET A 32 -5.34 -0.16 9.38
N GLU A 33 -6.25 0.81 9.31
CA GLU A 33 -7.58 0.64 8.73
C GLU A 33 -7.48 0.28 7.25
N TRP A 34 -6.60 0.93 6.51
CA TRP A 34 -6.36 0.64 5.11
C TRP A 34 -5.71 -0.73 4.92
N ALA A 35 -4.80 -1.14 5.80
CA ALA A 35 -4.26 -2.49 5.77
C ALA A 35 -5.36 -3.56 5.97
N ALA A 36 -6.28 -3.33 6.91
CA ALA A 36 -7.41 -4.22 7.13
C ALA A 36 -8.35 -4.29 5.90
N LEU A 37 -8.66 -3.15 5.28
CA LEU A 37 -9.47 -3.08 4.05
C LEU A 37 -8.80 -3.82 2.88
N VAL A 38 -7.51 -3.61 2.65
CA VAL A 38 -6.74 -4.32 1.61
C VAL A 38 -6.80 -5.84 1.83
N ARG A 39 -6.55 -6.31 3.05
CA ARG A 39 -6.63 -7.74 3.36
C ARG A 39 -8.03 -8.28 3.08
N ARG A 40 -9.07 -7.57 3.51
CA ARG A 40 -10.45 -7.96 3.27
C ARG A 40 -10.76 -8.03 1.78
N ARG A 41 -10.38 -7.02 1.00
CA ARG A 41 -10.54 -6.99 -0.46
C ARG A 41 -9.91 -8.22 -1.10
N ILE A 42 -8.67 -8.56 -0.75
CA ILE A 42 -7.94 -9.71 -1.30
C ILE A 42 -8.59 -11.05 -0.89
N LEU A 43 -9.05 -11.19 0.35
CA LEU A 43 -9.61 -12.46 0.84
C LEU A 43 -11.04 -12.70 0.36
N CYS A 44 -11.86 -11.65 0.26
CA CYS A 44 -13.25 -11.77 -0.15
C CYS A 44 -13.41 -11.92 -1.67
N ASP A 45 -12.54 -11.29 -2.46
CA ASP A 45 -12.57 -11.38 -3.92
C ASP A 45 -11.12 -11.42 -4.48
N PRO A 46 -10.48 -12.60 -4.48
CA PRO A 46 -9.07 -12.72 -4.85
C PRO A 46 -8.76 -12.19 -6.26
N PRO A 47 -7.83 -11.21 -6.41
CA PRO A 47 -7.45 -10.69 -7.72
C PRO A 47 -6.53 -11.67 -8.49
N ALA A 48 -6.35 -11.43 -9.79
CA ALA A 48 -5.40 -12.19 -10.61
C ALA A 48 -3.93 -11.97 -10.20
N GLY A 49 -3.66 -10.81 -9.60
CA GLY A 49 -2.35 -10.45 -9.07
C GLY A 49 -2.44 -9.24 -8.15
N VAL A 50 -1.42 -9.01 -7.34
CA VAL A 50 -1.32 -7.85 -6.44
C VAL A 50 -0.08 -7.02 -6.76
N ALA A 51 -0.27 -5.73 -6.99
CA ALA A 51 0.82 -4.79 -7.21
C ALA A 51 0.84 -3.72 -6.13
N THR A 52 2.03 -3.34 -5.68
CA THR A 52 2.20 -2.26 -4.69
C THR A 52 3.25 -1.25 -5.11
N VAL A 53 3.06 -0.01 -4.67
CA VAL A 53 4.01 1.09 -4.88
C VAL A 53 5.20 0.93 -3.93
N LEU A 54 6.06 -0.03 -4.25
CA LEU A 54 7.39 -0.20 -3.68
C LEU A 54 8.41 -0.31 -4.81
N PRO A 55 9.68 0.08 -4.61
CA PRO A 55 10.71 -0.06 -5.64
C PRO A 55 10.87 -1.52 -6.13
N GLU A 56 11.00 -1.72 -7.44
CA GLU A 56 11.26 -3.05 -8.04
C GLU A 56 12.53 -3.70 -7.45
N THR A 57 13.53 -2.89 -7.08
CA THR A 57 14.80 -3.34 -6.49
C THR A 57 14.61 -4.05 -5.15
N LEU A 58 13.51 -3.80 -4.44
CA LEU A 58 13.19 -4.48 -3.17
C LEU A 58 12.57 -5.85 -3.35
N ARG A 59 12.11 -6.20 -4.56
CA ARG A 59 11.30 -7.42 -4.81
C ARG A 59 11.95 -8.68 -4.24
N GLY A 60 13.26 -8.86 -4.42
CA GLY A 60 13.98 -10.03 -3.91
C GLY A 60 14.04 -10.13 -2.38
N LEU A 61 13.86 -9.01 -1.67
CA LEU A 61 13.92 -8.93 -0.21
C LEU A 61 12.55 -8.99 0.47
N VAL A 62 11.45 -8.81 -0.28
CA VAL A 62 10.08 -8.80 0.26
C VAL A 62 9.80 -10.03 1.15
N PRO A 63 10.08 -11.29 0.74
CA PRO A 63 9.79 -12.44 1.60
C PRO A 63 10.54 -12.38 2.94
N HIS A 64 11.79 -11.91 2.93
CA HIS A 64 12.57 -11.76 4.16
C HIS A 64 12.04 -10.61 5.03
N ALA A 65 11.71 -9.48 4.42
CA ALA A 65 11.11 -8.34 5.12
C ALA A 65 9.80 -8.73 5.82
N LEU A 66 8.92 -9.44 5.13
CA LEU A 66 7.65 -9.91 5.68
C LEU A 66 7.82 -10.94 6.80
N SER A 67 8.89 -11.74 6.78
CA SER A 67 9.19 -12.70 7.85
C SER A 67 9.52 -12.05 9.20
N LEU A 68 9.80 -10.74 9.22
CA LEU A 68 10.05 -9.98 10.45
C LEU A 68 8.74 -9.56 11.15
N LEU A 69 7.62 -9.53 10.42
CA LEU A 69 6.34 -9.11 10.98
C LEU A 69 5.88 -10.11 12.07
N PRO A 70 5.32 -9.61 13.18
CA PRO A 70 4.77 -8.26 13.36
C PRO A 70 5.75 -7.21 13.88
N ALA A 71 7.02 -7.58 14.11
CA ALA A 71 8.02 -6.61 14.54
C ALA A 71 8.37 -5.67 13.39
N LEU A 72 8.73 -4.43 13.74
CA LEU A 72 9.07 -3.42 12.75
C LEU A 72 10.37 -3.80 12.03
N GLY A 73 10.28 -3.99 10.71
CA GLY A 73 11.44 -4.13 9.85
C GLY A 73 11.85 -2.78 9.24
N LEU A 74 13.11 -2.68 8.83
CA LEU A 74 13.65 -1.53 8.11
C LEU A 74 14.48 -2.00 6.93
N LEU A 75 14.11 -1.57 5.74
CA LEU A 75 14.94 -1.66 4.56
C LEU A 75 15.81 -0.42 4.48
N THR A 76 17.12 -0.62 4.30
CA THR A 76 18.08 0.49 4.25
C THR A 76 18.98 0.40 3.02
N HIS A 77 19.39 1.56 2.51
CA HIS A 77 20.46 1.71 1.54
C HIS A 77 21.09 3.10 1.63
N ALA A 78 22.22 3.30 0.97
CA ALA A 78 22.82 4.62 0.85
C ALA A 78 21.92 5.56 0.04
N ARG A 79 21.66 6.74 0.60
CA ARG A 79 20.93 7.83 -0.06
C ARG A 79 21.89 8.58 -0.98
N GLU A 80 21.43 8.89 -2.19
CA GLU A 80 22.18 9.74 -3.11
C GLU A 80 22.10 11.20 -2.68
N GLY A 81 23.24 11.90 -2.63
CA GLY A 81 23.28 13.34 -2.36
C GLY A 81 23.18 13.74 -0.88
N GLY A 82 23.74 12.95 0.06
CA GLY A 82 23.86 13.38 1.46
C GLY A 82 24.64 14.70 1.62
N GLU A 83 24.14 15.59 2.48
CA GLU A 83 24.86 16.80 2.88
C GLU A 83 26.17 16.41 3.61
N ASP A 84 27.24 17.15 3.33
CA ASP A 84 28.55 17.07 4.00
C ASP A 84 29.29 15.72 3.99
N GLY A 85 29.06 14.89 2.96
CA GLY A 85 29.88 13.68 2.74
C GLY A 85 29.69 12.57 3.78
N ALA A 86 28.76 12.73 4.72
CA ALA A 86 28.30 11.65 5.57
C ALA A 86 27.32 10.76 4.78
N PRO A 87 27.43 9.42 4.87
CA PRO A 87 26.47 8.53 4.23
C PRO A 87 25.10 8.71 4.88
N ALA A 88 24.21 9.46 4.22
CA ALA A 88 22.80 9.50 4.60
C ALA A 88 22.16 8.14 4.24
N LEU A 89 21.38 7.57 5.15
CA LEU A 89 20.65 6.33 4.92
C LEU A 89 19.23 6.66 4.45
N ALA A 90 18.81 6.03 3.36
CA ALA A 90 17.41 5.93 2.99
C ALA A 90 16.79 4.79 3.79
N LEU A 91 15.62 5.04 4.40
CA LEU A 91 14.90 4.09 5.22
C LEU A 91 13.53 3.84 4.60
N ILE A 92 13.15 2.57 4.47
CA ILE A 92 11.81 2.14 4.07
C ILE A 92 11.28 1.22 5.17
N PRO A 93 10.31 1.67 5.97
CA PRO A 93 9.75 0.88 7.05
C PRO A 93 8.91 -0.28 6.53
N VAL A 94 9.04 -1.43 7.19
CA VAL A 94 8.26 -2.65 6.95
C VAL A 94 7.35 -2.86 8.14
N GLU A 95 6.10 -2.41 8.02
CA GLU A 95 5.14 -2.40 9.13
C GLU A 95 3.93 -3.28 8.83
N ALA A 96 3.42 -3.97 9.84
CA ALA A 96 2.22 -4.79 9.74
C ALA A 96 0.97 -3.98 9.35
N THR A 97 0.92 -2.72 9.78
CA THR A 97 -0.19 -1.79 9.60
C THR A 97 -0.06 -0.93 8.34
N ASP A 98 0.94 -1.19 7.49
CA ASP A 98 1.05 -0.54 6.19
C ASP A 98 0.30 -1.37 5.13
N PRO A 99 -0.66 -0.77 4.41
CA PRO A 99 -1.45 -1.49 3.40
C PRO A 99 -0.62 -2.10 2.26
N ARG A 100 0.54 -1.52 1.92
CA ARG A 100 1.41 -2.06 0.86
C ARG A 100 2.05 -3.37 1.32
N TRP A 101 2.53 -3.41 2.56
CA TRP A 101 3.11 -4.63 3.13
C TRP A 101 2.03 -5.67 3.41
N GLU A 102 0.84 -5.28 3.88
CA GLU A 102 -0.29 -6.20 4.02
C GLU A 102 -0.75 -6.79 2.68
N ALA A 103 -0.80 -5.99 1.61
CA ALA A 103 -1.17 -6.48 0.28
C ALA A 103 -0.23 -7.62 -0.17
N LEU A 104 1.09 -7.39 -0.04
CA LEU A 104 2.09 -8.40 -0.39
C LEU A 104 2.01 -9.62 0.53
N ARG A 105 1.83 -9.41 1.83
CA ARG A 105 1.69 -10.50 2.81
C ARG A 105 0.45 -11.36 2.52
N SER A 106 -0.69 -10.73 2.26
CA SER A 106 -1.93 -11.42 1.91
C SER A 106 -1.85 -12.13 0.56
N ALA A 107 -1.19 -11.53 -0.44
CA ALA A 107 -0.95 -12.19 -1.73
C ALA A 107 -0.11 -13.47 -1.58
N ILE A 108 0.98 -13.41 -0.80
CA ILE A 108 1.83 -14.57 -0.52
C ILE A 108 1.05 -15.66 0.22
N ASP A 109 0.30 -15.30 1.27
CA ASP A 109 -0.52 -16.25 2.03
C ASP A 109 -1.56 -16.97 1.14
N GLN A 110 -2.09 -16.29 0.13
CA GLN A 110 -3.08 -16.82 -0.82
C GLN A 110 -2.47 -17.43 -2.08
N ASN A 111 -1.14 -17.47 -2.21
CA ASN A 111 -0.44 -17.88 -3.44
C ASN A 111 -0.85 -17.08 -4.70
N ILE A 112 -1.19 -15.80 -4.52
CA ILE A 112 -1.52 -14.86 -5.59
C ILE A 112 -0.23 -14.24 -6.13
N PRO A 113 -0.02 -14.16 -7.46
CA PRO A 113 1.12 -13.47 -8.05
C PRO A 113 1.22 -12.02 -7.57
N TRP A 114 2.43 -11.54 -7.26
CA TRP A 114 2.61 -10.18 -6.77
C TRP A 114 3.80 -9.47 -7.39
N ARG A 115 3.79 -8.13 -7.35
CA ARG A 115 4.87 -7.29 -7.87
C ARG A 115 5.02 -5.96 -7.13
N THR A 116 6.26 -5.51 -6.96
CA THR A 116 6.57 -4.12 -6.61
C THR A 116 6.82 -3.33 -7.90
N VAL A 117 6.15 -2.19 -8.08
CA VAL A 117 6.03 -1.55 -9.40
C VAL A 117 6.65 -0.15 -9.51
N ALA A 118 7.12 0.44 -8.42
CA ALA A 118 7.73 1.77 -8.47
C ALA A 118 9.19 1.70 -8.95
N PRO A 119 9.73 2.76 -9.58
CA PRO A 119 11.17 2.86 -9.80
C PRO A 119 11.92 3.08 -8.48
N ASP A 120 13.18 2.64 -8.41
CA ASP A 120 14.11 3.00 -7.34
C ASP A 120 14.61 4.43 -7.58
N THR A 121 14.18 5.37 -6.73
CA THR A 121 14.54 6.79 -6.77
C THR A 121 15.82 7.11 -5.99
N GLY A 122 16.36 6.13 -5.27
CA GLY A 122 17.44 6.33 -4.30
C GLY A 122 17.06 7.13 -3.07
N GLN A 123 15.78 7.43 -2.87
CA GLN A 123 15.25 8.08 -1.68
C GLN A 123 14.55 7.08 -0.76
N GLY A 124 14.59 7.34 0.54
CA GLY A 124 13.78 6.65 1.53
C GLY A 124 12.37 7.23 1.61
N GLU A 125 11.59 6.70 2.53
CA GLU A 125 10.25 7.22 2.85
C GLU A 125 10.32 8.23 4.00
N SER A 126 9.34 9.13 4.04
CA SER A 126 9.13 9.92 5.25
C SER A 126 8.69 8.99 6.38
N LEU A 127 9.26 9.18 7.56
CA LEU A 127 8.89 8.44 8.77
C LEU A 127 7.88 9.20 9.63
N ASP A 128 7.50 10.42 9.21
CA ASP A 128 6.50 11.19 9.93
C ASP A 128 5.16 10.42 9.92
N PRO A 129 4.50 10.28 11.08
CA PRO A 129 3.22 9.62 11.14
C PRO A 129 2.21 10.44 10.33
N VAL A 130 1.58 9.82 9.33
CA VAL A 130 0.42 10.39 8.67
C VAL A 130 -0.77 10.02 9.53
N GLU A 131 -1.35 10.97 10.26
CA GLU A 131 -2.55 10.68 11.05
C GLU A 131 -3.65 10.14 10.13
N PRO A 132 -4.12 8.90 10.33
CA PRO A 132 -5.24 8.41 9.55
C PRO A 132 -6.52 9.04 10.10
N ASP A 133 -7.40 9.50 9.21
CA ASP A 133 -8.77 9.86 9.58
C ASP A 133 -9.57 8.57 9.84
N THR A 134 -9.30 8.01 11.00
CA THR A 134 -9.74 6.69 11.44
C THR A 134 -11.24 6.63 11.68
N LEU A 135 -11.85 7.77 11.99
CA LEU A 135 -13.29 7.90 12.14
C LEU A 135 -13.99 7.87 10.79
N LEU A 136 -13.41 8.52 9.77
CA LEU A 136 -14.00 8.51 8.44
C LEU A 136 -13.97 7.11 7.84
N ALA A 137 -12.85 6.40 7.96
CA ALA A 137 -12.73 5.03 7.48
C ALA A 137 -13.84 4.12 8.06
N ALA A 138 -14.20 4.39 9.31
CA ALA A 138 -15.16 3.62 10.07
C ALA A 138 -16.63 3.88 9.66
N ALA A 139 -16.93 5.11 9.23
CA ALA A 139 -18.29 5.58 8.96
C ALA A 139 -18.67 5.61 7.47
N VAL A 140 -17.70 5.50 6.56
CA VAL A 140 -17.87 5.72 5.13
C VAL A 140 -17.60 4.43 4.35
N ALA A 141 -18.32 4.21 3.25
CA ALA A 141 -18.05 3.09 2.37
C ALA A 141 -16.65 3.18 1.78
N GLU A 142 -15.99 2.03 1.57
CA GLU A 142 -14.62 1.95 1.06
C GLU A 142 -14.42 2.77 -0.23
N ALA A 143 -15.33 2.64 -1.20
CA ALA A 143 -15.28 3.40 -2.46
C ALA A 143 -15.36 4.92 -2.24
N ASP A 144 -16.16 5.38 -1.27
CA ASP A 144 -16.30 6.81 -0.98
C ASP A 144 -15.03 7.40 -0.34
N LEU A 145 -14.33 6.62 0.51
CA LEU A 145 -13.02 7.01 1.03
C LEU A 145 -11.99 7.19 -0.09
N MET A 146 -11.97 6.24 -1.03
CA MET A 146 -11.08 6.30 -2.19
C MET A 146 -11.38 7.50 -3.08
N ARG A 147 -12.67 7.80 -3.32
CA ARG A 147 -13.10 9.00 -4.06
C ARG A 147 -12.61 10.28 -3.39
N LEU A 148 -12.79 10.40 -2.07
CA LEU A 148 -12.32 11.55 -1.29
C LEU A 148 -10.79 11.70 -1.37
N ALA A 149 -10.05 10.59 -1.25
CA ALA A 149 -8.59 10.62 -1.39
C ALA A 149 -8.16 11.12 -2.77
N ILE A 150 -8.79 10.66 -3.85
CA ILE A 150 -8.50 11.11 -5.23
C ILE A 150 -8.81 12.60 -5.42
N LEU A 151 -9.87 13.11 -4.79
CA LEU A 151 -10.26 14.52 -4.89
C LEU A 151 -9.32 15.44 -4.08
N ALA A 152 -8.84 14.97 -2.93
CA ALA A 152 -7.96 15.74 -2.04
C ALA A 152 -6.49 15.75 -2.49
N GLU A 153 -6.08 14.78 -3.31
CA GLU A 153 -4.69 14.57 -3.68
C GLU A 153 -4.07 15.71 -4.50
N GLN A 154 -2.85 16.10 -4.14
CA GLN A 154 -2.05 17.13 -4.80
C GLN A 154 -0.59 16.72 -5.01
N ALA A 155 -0.15 15.60 -4.45
CA ALA A 155 1.23 15.16 -4.52
C ALA A 155 1.61 14.74 -5.95
N PRO A 156 2.71 15.28 -6.50
CA PRO A 156 3.13 14.93 -7.84
C PRO A 156 3.81 13.55 -7.86
N VAL A 157 3.45 12.72 -8.84
CA VAL A 157 4.23 11.55 -9.26
C VAL A 157 4.84 11.86 -10.62
N SER A 158 6.15 11.63 -10.76
CA SER A 158 6.82 11.88 -12.05
C SER A 158 6.25 10.96 -13.15
N GLU A 159 6.14 11.49 -14.37
CA GLU A 159 5.67 10.73 -15.54
C GLU A 159 6.48 9.44 -15.76
N THR A 160 7.81 9.52 -15.60
CA THR A 160 8.71 8.36 -15.69
C THR A 160 8.35 7.28 -14.67
N ALA A 161 8.04 7.65 -13.43
CA ALA A 161 7.65 6.69 -12.41
C ALA A 161 6.31 6.02 -12.73
N ALA A 162 5.33 6.79 -13.19
CA ALA A 162 4.04 6.26 -13.60
C ALA A 162 4.15 5.31 -14.80
N ARG A 163 5.00 5.62 -15.78
CA ARG A 163 5.29 4.75 -16.93
C ARG A 163 5.97 3.43 -16.52
N VAL A 164 6.90 3.46 -15.57
CA VAL A 164 7.50 2.24 -15.00
C VAL A 164 6.44 1.38 -14.30
N ALA A 165 5.58 2.00 -13.48
CA ALA A 165 4.50 1.28 -12.81
C ALA A 165 3.51 0.67 -13.82
N ALA A 166 3.05 1.44 -14.80
CA ALA A 166 2.16 0.96 -15.86
C ALA A 166 2.75 -0.20 -16.65
N PHE A 167 4.06 -0.18 -16.97
CA PHE A 167 4.74 -1.30 -17.61
C PHE A 167 4.64 -2.59 -16.77
N HIS A 168 4.97 -2.52 -15.49
CA HIS A 168 4.91 -3.69 -14.60
C HIS A 168 3.50 -4.18 -14.36
N LEU A 169 2.52 -3.28 -14.30
CA LEU A 169 1.11 -3.61 -14.18
C LEU A 169 0.61 -4.36 -15.42
N ARG A 170 0.98 -3.92 -16.63
CA ARG A 170 0.64 -4.64 -17.88
C ARG A 170 1.27 -6.03 -17.94
N GLU A 171 2.52 -6.16 -17.50
CA GLU A 171 3.18 -7.46 -17.41
C GLU A 171 2.54 -8.39 -16.36
N LEU A 172 1.87 -7.85 -15.35
CA LEU A 172 1.14 -8.64 -14.35
C LEU A 172 -0.29 -8.95 -14.80
N ALA A 173 -0.92 -8.04 -15.55
CA ALA A 173 -2.28 -8.14 -16.08
C ALA A 173 -2.39 -8.98 -17.37
N VAL A 174 -1.46 -9.92 -17.58
CA VAL A 174 -1.54 -11.00 -18.60
C VAL A 174 -2.97 -11.56 -18.62
N PRO A 175 -3.54 -11.98 -19.77
CA PRO A 175 -4.98 -12.23 -19.89
C PRO A 175 -5.50 -13.26 -18.88
N HIS A 176 -5.96 -12.71 -17.76
CA HIS A 176 -6.69 -13.34 -16.70
C HIS A 176 -8.09 -12.71 -16.72
N ASP A 177 -9.11 -13.49 -16.40
CA ASP A 177 -10.50 -12.99 -16.37
C ASP A 177 -10.74 -12.00 -15.22
N LEU A 178 -9.81 -11.92 -14.26
CA LEU A 178 -9.85 -11.05 -13.09
C LEU A 178 -8.79 -9.95 -13.16
N PRO A 179 -9.05 -8.76 -12.59
CA PRO A 179 -8.09 -7.67 -12.59
C PRO A 179 -6.92 -7.93 -11.66
N VAL A 180 -5.81 -7.23 -11.93
CA VAL A 180 -4.72 -7.03 -10.97
C VAL A 180 -5.13 -5.95 -9.98
N LEU A 181 -5.03 -6.23 -8.67
CA LEU A 181 -5.25 -5.24 -7.62
C LEU A 181 -3.99 -4.40 -7.42
N PHE A 182 -4.05 -3.12 -7.76
CA PHE A 182 -2.98 -2.15 -7.57
C PHE A 182 -3.23 -1.31 -6.32
N VAL A 183 -2.49 -1.61 -5.25
CA VAL A 183 -2.55 -0.89 -3.97
C VAL A 183 -1.60 0.29 -4.03
N CYS A 184 -2.16 1.50 -4.03
CA CYS A 184 -1.44 2.74 -4.24
C CYS A 184 -2.06 3.91 -3.50
N THR A 185 -1.29 4.98 -3.27
CA THR A 185 -1.87 6.26 -2.83
C THR A 185 -2.58 6.95 -3.99
N ALA A 186 -3.45 7.91 -3.66
CA ALA A 186 -4.20 8.67 -4.66
C ALA A 186 -3.28 9.36 -5.69
N ALA A 187 -2.07 9.74 -5.29
CA ALA A 187 -1.05 10.37 -6.15
C ALA A 187 -0.72 9.56 -7.41
N TRP A 188 -0.84 8.23 -7.33
CA TRP A 188 -0.52 7.34 -8.46
C TRP A 188 -1.68 7.16 -9.44
N VAL A 189 -2.91 7.47 -9.05
CA VAL A 189 -4.11 7.11 -9.83
C VAL A 189 -4.09 7.77 -11.21
N ARG A 190 -4.13 9.11 -11.27
CA ARG A 190 -4.20 9.85 -12.53
C ARG A 190 -3.01 9.54 -13.47
N PRO A 191 -1.74 9.65 -13.02
CA PRO A 191 -0.62 9.47 -13.93
C PRO A 191 -0.46 8.01 -14.37
N VAL A 192 -0.81 7.02 -13.55
CA VAL A 192 -0.77 5.60 -13.97
C VAL A 192 -1.92 5.28 -14.92
N VAL A 193 -3.13 5.81 -14.71
CA VAL A 193 -4.25 5.66 -15.66
C VAL A 193 -3.90 6.23 -17.03
N GLU A 194 -3.29 7.41 -17.07
CA GLU A 194 -2.79 8.02 -18.31
C GLU A 194 -1.70 7.15 -18.96
N ALA A 195 -0.72 6.70 -18.17
CA ALA A 195 0.34 5.84 -18.66
C ALA A 195 -0.19 4.49 -19.19
N LEU A 196 -1.16 3.85 -18.52
CA LEU A 196 -1.80 2.61 -18.95
C LEU A 196 -2.58 2.77 -20.26
N SER A 197 -3.18 3.95 -20.47
CA SER A 197 -3.92 4.29 -21.69
C SER A 197 -3.01 4.64 -22.88
N SER A 198 -1.73 4.92 -22.63
CA SER A 198 -0.77 5.19 -23.70
C SER A 198 -0.38 3.91 -24.47
N ASN A 199 -0.18 4.02 -25.78
CA ASN A 199 0.33 2.90 -26.61
C ASN A 199 1.84 2.68 -26.46
N ASP A 200 2.49 3.35 -25.51
CA ASP A 200 3.93 3.21 -25.31
C ASP A 200 4.23 1.92 -24.53
N ALA A 201 4.80 0.95 -25.25
CA ALA A 201 5.23 -0.33 -24.71
C ALA A 201 6.69 -0.31 -24.20
N SER A 202 7.40 0.81 -24.35
CA SER A 202 8.79 0.92 -23.91
C SER A 202 8.89 1.16 -22.40
N VAL A 203 9.87 0.51 -21.76
CA VAL A 203 10.15 0.75 -20.35
C VAL A 203 11.11 1.92 -20.22
N PRO A 204 10.81 2.94 -19.40
CA PRO A 204 11.79 3.97 -19.10
C PRO A 204 13.07 3.39 -18.49
N LEU A 205 14.19 4.08 -18.71
CA LEU A 205 15.44 3.79 -18.02
C LEU A 205 15.22 3.88 -16.51
N ARG A 206 15.60 2.83 -15.80
CA ARG A 206 15.43 2.72 -14.35
C ARG A 206 16.53 1.85 -13.76
N ARG A 207 16.72 1.99 -12.46
CA ARG A 207 17.57 1.08 -11.69
C ARG A 207 16.79 -0.21 -11.41
N VAL A 208 17.36 -1.34 -11.84
CA VAL A 208 16.76 -2.68 -11.68
C VAL A 208 17.44 -3.52 -10.60
N ARG A 209 18.61 -3.08 -10.11
CA ARG A 209 19.37 -3.78 -9.06
C ARG A 209 20.10 -2.76 -8.18
N ARG A 210 20.26 -3.14 -6.91
CA ARG A 210 21.01 -2.42 -5.90
C ARG A 210 21.73 -3.42 -4.99
N GLU A 211 23.00 -3.18 -4.66
CA GLU A 211 23.85 -4.13 -3.90
C GLU A 211 23.97 -3.80 -2.41
N ASP A 212 23.72 -2.55 -2.05
CA ASP A 212 23.78 -2.02 -0.69
C ASP A 212 22.45 -2.14 0.08
N LEU A 213 21.42 -2.76 -0.51
CA LEU A 213 20.16 -3.03 0.19
C LEU A 213 20.36 -3.97 1.37
N ARG A 214 19.81 -3.61 2.52
CA ARG A 214 19.82 -4.43 3.73
C ARG A 214 18.46 -4.43 4.39
N VAL A 215 18.09 -5.56 5.00
CA VAL A 215 16.90 -5.71 5.84
C VAL A 215 17.36 -5.78 7.28
N HIS A 216 16.72 -5.00 8.15
CA HIS A 216 17.02 -4.94 9.57
C HIS A 216 15.74 -5.15 10.37
N LEU A 217 15.87 -5.76 11.55
CA LEU A 217 14.87 -5.70 12.59
C LEU A 217 15.13 -4.43 13.42
N ALA A 218 14.12 -3.57 13.56
CA ALA A 218 14.25 -2.38 14.41
C ALA A 218 14.31 -2.78 15.89
N SER A 219 15.05 -2.00 16.69
CA SER A 219 14.96 -2.12 18.15
C SER A 219 13.61 -1.62 18.66
N ASP A 220 13.20 -2.05 19.85
CA ASP A 220 11.95 -1.57 20.47
C ASP A 220 11.91 -0.04 20.62
N GLN A 221 13.05 0.59 20.90
CA GLN A 221 13.15 2.05 21.02
C GLN A 221 12.95 2.75 19.68
N LEU A 222 13.59 2.22 18.63
CA LEU A 222 13.43 2.77 17.29
C LEU A 222 12.00 2.56 16.79
N ALA A 223 11.43 1.37 17.02
CA ALA A 223 10.05 1.08 16.67
C ALA A 223 9.05 2.00 17.37
N GLN A 224 9.26 2.34 18.64
CA GLN A 224 8.41 3.33 19.33
C GLN A 224 8.49 4.74 18.72
N LEU A 225 9.64 5.10 18.14
CA LEU A 225 9.85 6.42 17.57
C LEU A 225 9.27 6.55 16.16
N ILE A 226 9.40 5.50 15.34
CA ILE A 226 9.13 5.59 13.91
C ILE A 226 7.93 4.75 13.45
N SER A 227 7.35 3.91 14.29
CA SER A 227 6.14 3.17 13.91
C SER A 227 4.99 4.15 13.71
N ALA A 228 4.20 3.95 12.66
CA ALA A 228 3.03 4.79 12.41
C ALA A 228 1.92 4.57 13.44
N GLU A 229 1.84 3.36 13.97
CA GLU A 229 0.83 2.96 14.94
C GLU A 229 1.48 2.56 16.27
N PRO A 230 0.90 2.94 17.42
CA PRO A 230 1.34 2.44 18.71
C PRO A 230 1.32 0.91 18.78
N MET A 231 2.28 0.33 19.51
CA MET A 231 2.45 -1.13 19.61
C MET A 231 1.18 -1.89 20.05
N GLY A 232 0.33 -1.26 20.86
CA GLY A 232 -0.97 -1.83 21.25
C GLY A 232 -1.93 -2.05 20.08
N PHE A 233 -1.91 -1.16 19.09
CA PHE A 233 -2.69 -1.27 17.86
C PHE A 233 -2.19 -2.40 16.98
N ILE A 234 -0.88 -2.45 16.75
CA ILE A 234 -0.23 -3.50 15.96
C ILE A 234 -0.58 -4.89 16.51
N LYS A 235 -0.48 -5.09 17.84
CA LYS A 235 -0.85 -6.37 18.48
C LYS A 235 -2.31 -6.76 18.24
N ARG A 236 -3.23 -5.80 18.35
CA ARG A 236 -4.67 -6.07 18.14
C ARG A 236 -4.94 -6.34 16.66
N TYR A 237 -4.31 -5.62 15.74
CA TYR A 237 -4.37 -5.87 14.30
C TYR A 237 -3.90 -7.27 13.94
N GLU A 238 -2.74 -7.71 14.46
CA GLU A 238 -2.19 -9.03 14.18
C GLU A 238 -3.03 -10.17 14.79
N SER A 239 -3.60 -9.93 15.98
CA SER A 239 -4.56 -10.85 16.58
C SER A 239 -5.80 -11.01 15.69
N TRP A 240 -6.32 -9.91 15.15
CA TRP A 240 -7.39 -9.95 14.16
C TRP A 240 -6.97 -10.68 12.88
N ARG A 241 -5.82 -10.33 12.31
CA ARG A 241 -5.31 -10.90 11.07
C ARG A 241 -5.21 -12.42 11.11
N SER A 242 -4.84 -12.97 12.26
CA SER A 242 -4.70 -14.41 12.49
C SER A 242 -6.03 -15.19 12.44
N GLN A 243 -7.17 -14.50 12.47
CA GLN A 243 -8.48 -15.11 12.36
C GLN A 243 -8.75 -15.58 10.91
N SER A 244 -9.53 -16.66 10.76
CA SER A 244 -9.88 -17.21 9.45
C SER A 244 -10.85 -16.32 8.67
N ALA A 245 -10.81 -16.41 7.34
CA ALA A 245 -11.63 -15.60 6.42
C ALA A 245 -13.14 -15.70 6.69
N ASP A 246 -13.62 -16.85 7.17
CA ASP A 246 -15.03 -17.06 7.53
C ASP A 246 -15.53 -16.12 8.65
N GLY A 247 -14.62 -15.61 9.50
CA GLY A 247 -14.94 -14.62 10.53
C GLY A 247 -14.90 -13.15 10.06
N MET A 248 -14.44 -12.90 8.83
CA MET A 248 -14.29 -11.53 8.29
C MET A 248 -15.54 -11.00 7.59
N ALA A 249 -16.47 -11.87 7.18
CA ALA A 249 -17.71 -11.47 6.49
C ALA A 249 -18.63 -10.59 7.36
N ASP A 250 -18.58 -10.77 8.69
CA ASP A 250 -19.37 -10.00 9.66
C ASP A 250 -18.63 -8.75 10.20
N TRP A 251 -17.45 -8.45 9.68
CA TRP A 251 -16.69 -7.28 10.13
C TRP A 251 -17.26 -5.98 9.55
N ARG A 252 -17.74 -5.10 10.42
CA ARG A 252 -18.07 -3.70 10.11
C ARG A 252 -17.10 -2.79 10.85
N LEU A 253 -16.51 -1.85 10.12
CA LEU A 253 -15.49 -0.93 10.63
C LEU A 253 -16.01 -0.04 11.79
N LEU A 254 -17.34 0.05 11.95
CA LEU A 254 -18.03 0.43 13.20
C LEU A 254 -19.03 -0.64 13.64
N GLY A 255 -18.85 -1.09 14.87
CA GLY A 255 -19.70 -2.08 15.56
C GLY A 255 -18.86 -2.78 16.62
N GLY A 256 -19.48 -3.31 17.68
CA GLY A 256 -18.80 -3.89 18.86
C GLY A 256 -17.85 -5.08 18.61
N SER A 257 -17.49 -5.34 17.35
CA SER A 257 -16.66 -6.43 16.84
C SER A 257 -15.68 -6.03 15.72
N GLY A 258 -15.52 -4.74 15.35
CA GLY A 258 -14.85 -4.40 14.06
C GLY A 258 -14.02 -3.12 13.95
N LEU A 259 -13.49 -2.59 15.04
CA LEU A 259 -12.08 -2.19 15.03
C LEU A 259 -11.29 -3.39 15.56
N PRO A 260 -9.94 -3.47 15.44
CA PRO A 260 -9.21 -4.18 16.47
C PRO A 260 -9.76 -3.64 17.79
N PRO A 261 -10.49 -4.44 18.59
CA PRO A 261 -11.25 -3.93 19.74
C PRO A 261 -10.23 -3.13 20.49
N GLY A 262 -10.37 -1.81 20.66
CA GLY A 262 -9.27 -1.01 21.21
C GLY A 262 -9.04 0.41 20.69
N ARG A 263 -9.23 0.78 19.42
CA ARG A 263 -8.92 2.18 19.00
C ARG A 263 -9.84 3.18 19.63
N TRP A 264 -11.13 2.95 19.51
CA TRP A 264 -12.14 3.74 20.19
C TRP A 264 -11.97 3.77 21.72
N GLU A 265 -11.77 2.60 22.35
CA GLU A 265 -11.59 2.49 23.81
C GLU A 265 -10.29 3.15 24.30
N MET A 266 -9.19 3.05 23.54
CA MET A 266 -7.90 3.64 23.88
C MET A 266 -7.87 5.15 23.61
N THR A 267 -8.49 5.63 22.52
CA THR A 267 -8.68 7.07 22.28
C THR A 267 -9.52 7.69 23.39
N LEU A 268 -10.57 7.02 23.86
CA LEU A 268 -11.35 7.47 25.02
C LEU A 268 -10.59 7.38 26.35
N ALA A 269 -9.64 6.44 26.52
CA ALA A 269 -8.83 6.33 27.73
C ALA A 269 -7.66 7.34 27.80
N LEU A 270 -7.36 8.01 26.69
CA LEU A 270 -6.32 9.05 26.59
C LEU A 270 -6.89 10.48 26.69
N LEU A 271 -8.22 10.63 26.71
CA LEU A 271 -8.96 11.86 26.98
C LEU A 271 -9.41 11.91 28.45
#